data_AF-A0A399SG38-F1
#
_entry.id   AF-A0A399SG38-F1
#
_cell.length_a   1.000
_cell.length_b   1.000
_cell.length_c   1.000
_cell.angle_alpha   90.00
_cell.angle_beta   90.00
_cell.angle_gamma   90.00
#
_symmetry.space_group_name_H-M   'P 1'
#
loop_
_entity.id
_entity.type
_entity.pdbx_description
1 polymer ?
#
loop_
_entity_poly.entity_id
_entity_poly.type
_entity_poly.pdbx_seq_one_letter_code
_entity_poly.pdbx_strand_id
1 'polypeptide(L)' 'MTLPQLSVSSDRAVDVEADALVVAVSSEKEGIRVHAPEGLELDASGLSAIGVTGSRDEVVRVAGTGTAAGVVALVGVG' A
#
# COMPACT_ATOMS: atom_id res chain seq x y z
N MET A 1 -21.50 -18.39 3.41
CA MET A 1 -20.25 -17.87 2.83
C MET A 1 -20.57 -16.56 2.15
N THR A 2 -19.81 -15.51 2.41
CA THR A 2 -19.94 -14.24 1.68
C THR A 2 -19.32 -14.41 0.29
N LEU A 3 -20.03 -13.96 -0.76
CA LEU A 3 -19.48 -13.88 -2.10
C LEU A 3 -18.58 -12.65 -2.20
N PRO A 4 -17.32 -12.76 -2.66
CA PRO A 4 -16.48 -11.59 -2.89
C PRO A 4 -17.14 -10.70 -3.96
N GLN A 5 -17.22 -9.41 -3.66
CA GLN A 5 -17.68 -8.41 -4.61
C GLN A 5 -16.49 -7.56 -5.06
N LEU A 6 -16.48 -7.22 -6.34
CA LEU A 6 -15.50 -6.32 -6.93
C LEU A 6 -16.26 -5.19 -7.60
N SER A 7 -15.89 -3.96 -7.25
CA SER A 7 -16.34 -2.74 -7.90
C SER A 7 -15.13 -1.95 -8.36
N VAL A 8 -15.34 -1.08 -9.35
CA VAL A 8 -14.32 -0.15 -9.84
C VAL A 8 -14.90 1.26 -9.71
N SER A 9 -14.09 2.18 -9.21
CA SER A 9 -14.42 3.60 -9.13
C SER A 9 -13.34 4.44 -9.81
N SER A 10 -13.71 5.63 -10.26
CA SER A 10 -12.80 6.69 -10.69
C SER A 10 -12.34 7.59 -9.54
N ASP A 11 -12.91 7.41 -8.34
CA ASP A 11 -12.53 8.18 -7.16
C ASP A 11 -11.05 7.95 -6.83
N ARG A 12 -10.40 8.97 -6.27
CA ARG A 12 -9.00 8.84 -5.85
C ARG A 12 -8.91 7.84 -4.71
N ALA A 13 -8.00 6.88 -4.83
CA ALA A 13 -7.86 5.81 -3.84
C ALA A 13 -7.62 6.31 -2.40
N VAL A 14 -6.99 7.48 -2.23
CA VAL A 14 -6.72 8.09 -0.93
C VAL A 14 -7.95 8.70 -0.25
N ASP A 15 -9.04 8.97 -0.99
CA ASP A 15 -10.27 9.55 -0.46
C ASP A 15 -11.34 8.51 -0.15
N VAL A 16 -11.12 7.25 -0.54
CA VAL A 16 -12.09 6.17 -0.35
C VAL A 16 -12.02 5.65 1.08
N GLU A 17 -13.13 5.76 1.82
CA GLU A 17 -13.28 5.13 3.13
C GLU A 17 -13.25 3.60 2.98
N ALA A 18 -12.25 2.98 3.61
CA ALA A 18 -12.04 1.55 3.56
C ALA A 18 -11.30 1.06 4.81
N ASP A 19 -11.39 -0.25 5.09
CA ASP A 19 -10.60 -0.85 6.15
C ASP A 19 -9.10 -0.77 5.84
N ALA A 20 -8.72 -1.00 4.57
CA ALA A 20 -7.33 -0.99 4.13
C ALA A 20 -7.19 -0.43 2.70
N LEU A 21 -6.20 0.44 2.52
CA LEU A 21 -5.68 0.82 1.21
C LEU A 21 -4.48 -0.09 0.87
N VAL A 22 -4.59 -0.87 -0.21
CA VAL A 22 -3.53 -1.78 -0.65
C VAL A 22 -2.61 -1.05 -1.62
N VAL A 23 -1.31 -1.04 -1.32
CA VAL A 23 -0.28 -0.39 -2.14
C VAL A 23 0.80 -1.40 -2.48
N ALA A 24 1.13 -1.53 -3.76
CA ALA A 24 2.19 -2.43 -4.20
C ALA A 24 3.57 -1.85 -3.88
N VAL A 25 4.50 -2.72 -3.49
CA VAL A 25 5.92 -2.40 -3.28
C VAL A 25 6.75 -3.40 -4.07
N SER A 26 7.67 -2.93 -4.91
CA SER A 26 8.62 -3.78 -5.63
C SER A 26 10.01 -3.66 -5.06
N SER A 27 10.74 -4.77 -5.00
CA SER A 27 12.17 -4.75 -4.73
C SER A 27 12.93 -4.25 -5.96
N GLU A 28 13.91 -3.37 -5.74
CA GLU A 28 14.80 -2.85 -6.75
C GLU A 28 16.25 -3.05 -6.31
N LYS A 29 17.21 -2.91 -7.24
CA LYS A 29 18.64 -3.10 -6.93
C LYS A 29 19.13 -2.14 -5.84
N GLU A 30 18.56 -0.94 -5.75
CA GLU A 30 18.98 0.13 -4.84
C GLU A 30 18.04 0.32 -3.65
N GLY A 31 17.01 -0.53 -3.48
CA GLY A 31 16.06 -0.42 -2.38
C GLY A 31 14.67 -0.90 -2.76
N ILE A 32 13.65 -0.19 -2.28
CA ILE A 32 12.25 -0.49 -2.60
C ILE A 32 11.67 0.63 -3.46
N ARG A 33 10.72 0.28 -4.33
CA ARG A 33 9.86 1.23 -5.01
C ARG A 33 8.42 1.04 -4.56
N VAL A 34 7.83 2.12 -4.08
CA VAL A 34 6.44 2.15 -3.63
C VAL A 34 5.56 2.67 -4.77
N HIS A 35 4.55 1.90 -5.16
CA HIS A 35 3.59 2.28 -6.20
C HIS A 35 2.39 2.99 -5.58
N ALA A 36 2.66 4.11 -4.90
CA ALA A 36 1.65 4.90 -4.21
C ALA A 36 0.70 5.61 -5.19
N PRO A 37 -0.60 5.68 -4.91
CA PRO A 37 -1.53 6.52 -5.67
C PRO A 37 -1.19 8.00 -5.46
N GLU A 38 -1.66 8.84 -6.39
CA GLU A 38 -1.53 10.30 -6.25
C GLU A 38 -2.15 10.80 -4.93
N GLY A 39 -1.44 11.69 -4.25
CA GLY A 39 -1.85 12.26 -2.96
C GLY A 39 -1.43 11.46 -1.73
N LEU A 40 -0.79 10.29 -1.91
CA LEU A 40 -0.19 9.53 -0.81
C LEU A 40 1.34 9.61 -0.88
N GLU A 41 1.94 10.27 0.10
CA GLU A 41 3.39 10.31 0.26
C GLU A 41 3.84 9.27 1.29
N LEU A 42 4.71 8.36 0.86
CA LEU A 42 5.32 7.34 1.72
C LEU A 42 6.83 7.45 1.61
N ASP A 43 7.50 7.61 2.75
CA ASP A 43 8.95 7.66 2.82
C ASP A 43 9.54 6.25 2.64
N ALA A 44 10.02 5.96 1.43
CA ALA A 44 10.65 4.68 1.10
C ALA A 44 11.82 4.33 2.03
N SER A 45 12.59 5.34 2.48
CA SER A 45 13.74 5.13 3.36
C SER A 45 13.29 4.70 4.76
N GLY A 46 12.27 5.37 5.32
CA GLY A 46 11.63 4.99 6.57
C GLY A 46 10.95 3.61 6.49
N LEU A 47 10.33 3.29 5.36
CA LEU A 47 9.71 1.97 5.14
C LEU A 47 10.76 0.86 5.12
N SER A 48 11.88 1.04 4.42
CA SER A 48 12.99 0.07 4.48
C SER A 48 13.58 -0.04 5.88
N ALA A 49 13.65 1.05 6.65
CA ALA A 49 14.15 1.03 8.03
C ALA A 49 13.28 0.20 8.99
N ILE A 50 11.97 0.05 8.70
CA ILE A 50 11.07 -0.83 9.46
C ILE A 50 10.93 -2.23 8.85
N GLY A 51 11.76 -2.56 7.86
CA GLY A 51 11.87 -3.90 7.28
C GLY A 51 11.00 -4.18 6.06
N VAL A 52 10.41 -3.16 5.42
CA VAL A 52 9.72 -3.34 4.14
C VAL A 52 10.73 -3.65 3.05
N THR A 53 10.57 -4.79 2.36
CA THR A 53 11.53 -5.22 1.32
C THR A 53 10.96 -5.25 -0.10
N GLY A 54 9.64 -5.33 -0.24
CA GLY A 54 8.99 -5.51 -1.55
C GLY A 54 9.07 -6.95 -2.08
N SER A 55 9.59 -7.87 -1.26
CA SER A 55 9.68 -9.29 -1.58
C SER A 55 8.31 -9.83 -1.91
N ARG A 56 8.23 -10.70 -2.92
CA ARG A 56 6.98 -11.35 -3.31
C ARG A 56 6.18 -11.89 -2.11
N ASP A 57 4.90 -11.54 -2.07
CA ASP A 57 3.91 -11.95 -1.05
C ASP A 57 4.20 -11.43 0.37
N GLU A 58 5.16 -10.52 0.54
CA GLU A 58 5.36 -9.76 1.79
C GLU A 58 4.16 -8.85 2.04
N VAL A 59 3.67 -8.80 3.29
CA VAL A 59 2.61 -7.87 3.69
C VAL A 59 3.02 -7.13 4.95
N VAL A 60 3.21 -5.82 4.84
CA VAL A 60 3.46 -4.91 5.97
C VAL A 60 2.29 -3.94 6.10
N ARG A 61 1.81 -3.72 7.32
CA ARG A 61 0.71 -2.79 7.60
C ARG A 61 1.23 -1.62 8.41
N VAL A 62 0.88 -0.43 7.97
CA VAL A 62 1.15 0.82 8.71
C VAL A 62 -0.16 1.58 8.90
N ALA A 63 -0.17 2.52 9.85
CA ALA A 63 -1.32 3.37 10.09
C ALA A 63 -1.70 4.15 8.82
N GLY A 64 -3.01 4.32 8.58
CA GLY A 64 -3.56 5.05 7.44
C GLY A 64 -3.36 6.57 7.50
N THR A 65 -2.14 7.06 7.66
CA THR A 65 -1.85 8.51 7.67
C THR A 65 -1.86 9.05 6.24
N GLY A 66 -2.67 10.08 5.97
CA GLY A 66 -2.77 10.69 4.64
C GLY A 66 -3.73 9.97 3.68
N THR A 67 -4.61 9.12 4.20
CA THR A 67 -5.68 8.44 3.45
C THR A 67 -6.94 8.34 4.32
N ALA A 68 -8.12 8.19 3.70
CA ALA A 68 -9.38 7.89 4.37
C ALA A 68 -9.46 6.42 4.86
N ALA A 69 -8.52 5.56 4.44
CA ALA A 69 -8.47 4.17 4.88
C ALA A 69 -7.88 4.03 6.29
N GLY A 70 -8.37 3.04 7.06
CA GLY A 70 -7.87 2.80 8.43
C GLY A 70 -6.40 2.36 8.49
N VAL A 71 -5.95 1.58 7.51
CA VAL A 71 -4.54 1.15 7.37
C VAL A 71 -4.06 1.24 5.92
N VAL A 72 -2.74 1.36 5.74
CA VAL A 72 -2.08 1.09 4.45
C VAL A 72 -1.43 -0.28 4.51
N ALA A 73 -1.85 -1.18 3.63
CA ALA A 73 -1.25 -2.50 3.45
C ALA A 73 -0.27 -2.47 2.27
N LEU A 74 1.01 -2.50 2.59
CA LEU A 74 2.12 -2.59 1.65
C LEU A 74 2.29 -4.06 1.25
N VAL A 75 2.08 -4.37 -0.03
CA VAL A 75 2.15 -5.74 -0.56
C VAL A 75 3.31 -5.85 -1.53
N GLY A 76 4.24 -6.76 -1.24
CA GLY A 76 5.41 -7.02 -2.06
C GLY A 76 5.06 -7.79 -3.33
N VAL A 77 5.48 -7.27 -4.49
CA VAL A 77 5.16 -7.83 -5.81
C VAL A 77 6.37 -8.42 -6.54
N GLY A 78 7.55 -8.47 -5.91
CA GLY A 78 8.73 -9.06 -6.53
C GLY A 78 10.01 -8.56 -5.91
#